data_AF-A0A971FWZ2-F1
#
_entry.id   AF-A0A971FWZ2-F1
#
_cell.length_a   1.000
_cell.length_b   1.000
_cell.length_c   1.000
_cell.angle_alpha   90.00
_cell.angle_beta   90.00
_cell.angle_gamma   90.00
#
_symmetry.space_group_name_H-M   'P 1'
#
loop_
_entity.id
_entity.type
_entity.pdbx_description
1 polymer ?
#
loop_
_entity_poly.entity_id
_entity_poly.type
_entity_poly.pdbx_seq_one_letter_code
_entity_poly.pdbx_strand_id
1 'polypeptide(L)'
;MSYPRAELEEMVERWLQANRDAEVAGDWKPMAELYTPDATYGWNYGDRTEFMAVGRDEIRELALGEEMAGLDGWEYPYEEIVIDEAKGMVIGFWRQI
;
A
#
# COMPACT_ATOMS: atom_id res chain seq x y z
N MET A 1 5.12 -12.39 12.91
CA MET A 1 6.50 -12.94 13.02
C MET A 1 7.41 -11.76 13.28
N SER A 2 8.51 -11.93 14.01
CA SER A 2 9.47 -10.83 14.18
C SER A 2 10.45 -10.78 13.01
N TYR A 3 10.83 -9.57 12.61
CA TYR A 3 11.83 -9.30 11.57
C TYR A 3 12.90 -8.34 12.11
N PRO A 4 14.12 -8.33 11.54
CA PRO A 4 15.10 -7.30 11.83
C PRO A 4 14.56 -5.90 11.45
N ARG A 5 14.82 -4.90 12.30
CA ARG A 5 14.40 -3.51 12.05
C ARG A 5 14.85 -3.00 10.67
N ALA A 6 16.11 -3.24 10.32
CA ALA A 6 16.69 -2.80 9.05
C ALA A 6 15.99 -3.41 7.83
N GLU A 7 15.45 -4.64 7.93
CA GLU A 7 14.71 -5.28 6.85
C GLU A 7 13.36 -4.59 6.61
N LEU A 8 12.67 -4.19 7.68
CA LEU A 8 11.42 -3.43 7.58
C LEU A 8 11.65 -2.00 7.08
N GLU A 9 12.76 -1.36 7.47
CA GLU A 9 13.15 -0.04 6.95
C GLU A 9 13.42 -0.10 5.45
N GLU A 10 14.16 -1.11 4.98
CA GLU A 10 14.40 -1.32 3.56
C GLU A 10 13.08 -1.58 2.78
N MET A 11 12.16 -2.36 3.36
CA MET A 11 10.84 -2.57 2.77
C MET A 11 10.07 -1.26 2.63
N VAL A 12 10.07 -0.41 3.66
CA VAL A 12 9.43 0.91 3.63
C VAL A 12 10.05 1.82 2.58
N GLU A 13 11.38 1.86 2.46
CA GLU A 13 12.07 2.66 1.44
C GLU A 13 11.65 2.24 0.02
N ARG A 14 11.61 0.93 -0.24
CA ARG A 14 11.16 0.38 -1.53
C ARG A 14 9.68 0.70 -1.80
N TRP A 15 8.83 0.57 -0.79
CA TRP A 15 7.40 0.91 -0.87
C TRP A 15 7.18 2.38 -1.23
N LEU A 16 7.83 3.28 -0.52
CA LEU A 16 7.71 4.72 -0.74
C LEU A 16 8.27 5.13 -2.11
N GLN A 17 9.34 4.49 -2.58
CA GLN A 17 9.87 4.73 -3.92
C GLN A 17 8.90 4.26 -4.99
N ALA A 18 8.38 3.03 -4.88
CA ALA A 18 7.42 2.50 -5.83
C ALA A 18 6.15 3.36 -5.90
N ASN A 19 5.68 3.89 -4.76
CA ASN A 19 4.54 4.80 -4.72
C ASN A 19 4.82 6.12 -5.48
N ARG A 20 6.01 6.72 -5.31
CA ARG A 20 6.40 7.92 -6.07
C ARG A 20 6.50 7.64 -7.56
N ASP A 21 7.05 6.49 -7.94
CA ASP A 21 7.18 6.11 -9.35
C ASP A 21 5.81 5.85 -9.98
N ALA A 22 4.90 5.21 -9.25
CA ALA A 22 3.50 5.01 -9.65
C ALA A 22 2.75 6.33 -9.81
N GLU A 23 2.91 7.25 -8.86
CA GLU A 23 2.30 8.59 -8.90
C GLU A 23 2.79 9.40 -10.10
N VAL A 24 4.09 9.39 -10.40
CA VAL A 24 4.66 10.03 -11.60
C VAL A 24 4.14 9.40 -12.89
N ALA A 25 3.93 8.09 -12.90
CA ALA A 25 3.42 7.36 -14.06
C ALA A 25 1.89 7.43 -14.22
N GLY A 26 1.16 7.78 -13.16
CA GLY A 26 -0.30 7.61 -13.09
C GLY A 26 -0.73 6.13 -13.15
N ASP A 27 0.10 5.21 -12.69
CA ASP A 27 -0.16 3.77 -12.72
C ASP A 27 0.37 3.07 -11.46
N TRP A 28 -0.54 2.63 -10.60
CA TRP A 28 -0.24 1.93 -9.36
C TRP A 28 -0.15 0.41 -9.52
N LYS A 29 -0.56 -0.17 -10.66
CA LYS A 29 -0.53 -1.63 -10.87
C LYS A 29 0.85 -2.26 -10.64
N PRO A 30 1.99 -1.64 -10.98
CA PRO A 30 3.31 -2.21 -10.71
C PRO A 30 3.60 -2.43 -9.22
N MET A 31 2.97 -1.67 -8.31
CA MET A 31 3.15 -1.86 -6.86
C MET A 31 2.65 -3.22 -6.37
N ALA A 32 1.81 -3.90 -7.15
CA ALA A 32 1.37 -5.27 -6.85
C ALA A 32 2.55 -6.25 -6.67
N GLU A 33 3.71 -5.99 -7.29
CA GLU A 33 4.89 -6.85 -7.13
C GLU A 33 5.53 -6.79 -5.73
N LEU A 34 5.15 -5.81 -4.90
CA LEU A 34 5.58 -5.73 -3.50
C LEU A 34 4.77 -6.65 -2.57
N TYR A 35 3.72 -7.29 -3.07
CA TYR A 35 2.86 -8.19 -2.32
C TYR A 35 3.26 -9.65 -2.55
N THR A 36 3.09 -10.48 -1.51
CA THR A 36 3.16 -11.93 -1.68
C THR A 36 1.96 -12.42 -2.51
N PRO A 37 2.07 -13.56 -3.21
CA PRO A 37 0.99 -14.09 -4.06
C PRO A 37 -0.36 -14.26 -3.33
N ASP A 38 -0.31 -14.50 -2.02
CA ASP A 38 -1.44 -14.76 -1.12
C ASP A 38 -1.84 -13.57 -0.23
N ALA A 39 -1.29 -12.38 -0.47
CA ALA A 39 -1.60 -11.19 0.32
C ALA A 39 -3.06 -10.75 0.19
N THR A 40 -3.56 -10.02 1.18
CA THR A 40 -4.89 -9.38 1.17
C THR A 40 -4.76 -7.88 1.29
N TYR A 41 -5.58 -7.13 0.54
CA TYR A 41 -5.67 -5.67 0.65
C TYR A 41 -7.13 -5.26 0.86
N GLY A 42 -7.40 -4.44 1.88
CA GLY A 42 -8.75 -4.00 2.15
C GLY A 42 -8.82 -2.74 2.97
N TRP A 43 -9.97 -2.08 2.91
CA TRP A 43 -10.30 -0.91 3.73
C TRP A 43 -11.77 -0.96 4.14
N ASN A 44 -12.08 -0.17 5.16
CA ASN A 44 -13.44 0.01 5.65
C ASN A 44 -13.70 1.50 5.87
N TYR A 45 -14.78 2.00 5.26
CA TYR A 45 -15.33 3.34 5.45
C TYR A 45 -16.69 3.24 6.14
N GLY A 46 -16.66 2.99 7.46
CA GLY A 46 -17.87 2.94 8.29
C GLY A 46 -18.64 1.62 8.18
N ASP A 47 -19.91 1.64 8.58
CA ASP A 47 -20.74 0.44 8.73
C ASP A 47 -21.22 -0.18 7.40
N ARG A 48 -21.05 0.50 6.28
CA ARG A 48 -21.69 0.14 5.00
C ARG A 48 -20.74 -0.05 3.83
N THR A 49 -19.51 0.41 3.95
CA THR A 49 -18.56 0.41 2.84
C THR A 49 -17.30 -0.32 3.28
N GLU A 50 -17.09 -1.50 2.73
CA GLU A 50 -15.86 -2.27 2.90
C GLU A 50 -15.41 -2.81 1.55
N PHE A 51 -14.10 -3.00 1.41
CA PHE A 51 -13.48 -3.61 0.25
C PHE A 51 -12.42 -4.61 0.72
N MET A 52 -12.30 -5.71 -0.02
CA MET A 52 -11.23 -6.69 0.16
C MET A 52 -10.87 -7.32 -1.17
N ALA A 53 -9.59 -7.29 -1.52
CA ALA A 53 -8.97 -8.06 -2.58
C ALA A 53 -8.11 -9.18 -1.97
N VAL A 54 -8.21 -10.38 -2.53
CA VAL A 54 -7.50 -11.58 -2.06
C VAL A 54 -6.57 -12.10 -3.14
N GLY A 55 -5.29 -12.10 -2.84
CA GLY A 55 -4.22 -12.49 -3.75
C GLY A 55 -3.72 -11.33 -4.61
N ARG A 56 -2.47 -11.45 -5.05
CA ARG A 56 -1.75 -10.38 -5.75
C ARG A 56 -2.43 -9.91 -7.04
N ASP A 57 -3.09 -10.82 -7.76
CA ASP A 57 -3.76 -10.50 -9.02
C ASP A 57 -5.01 -9.64 -8.79
N GLU A 58 -5.81 -9.93 -7.75
CA GLU A 58 -6.94 -9.08 -7.36
C GLU A 58 -6.46 -7.72 -6.82
N ILE A 59 -5.37 -7.70 -6.04
CA ILE A 59 -4.77 -6.45 -5.56
C ILE A 59 -4.35 -5.57 -6.75
N ARG A 60 -3.78 -6.16 -7.80
CA ARG A 60 -3.37 -5.43 -9.01
C ARG A 60 -4.56 -4.82 -9.74
N GLU A 61 -5.55 -5.64 -10.07
CA GLU A 61 -6.63 -5.19 -10.96
C GLU A 61 -7.67 -4.36 -10.22
N LEU A 62 -8.07 -4.78 -9.02
CA LEU A 62 -9.15 -4.15 -8.26
C LEU A 62 -8.62 -3.01 -7.40
N ALA A 63 -7.72 -3.31 -6.46
CA ALA A 63 -7.29 -2.32 -5.46
C ALA A 63 -6.41 -1.23 -6.09
N LEU A 64 -5.35 -1.60 -6.81
CA LEU A 64 -4.40 -0.66 -7.40
C LEU A 64 -4.81 -0.17 -8.80
N GLY A 65 -5.74 -0.87 -9.44
CA GLY A 65 -6.26 -0.53 -10.77
C GLY A 65 -7.54 0.28 -10.68
N GLU A 66 -8.67 -0.40 -10.44
CA GLU A 66 -10.00 0.22 -10.47
C GLU A 66 -10.19 1.28 -9.38
N GLU A 67 -9.79 0.99 -8.15
CA GLU A 67 -10.08 1.85 -7.00
C GLU A 67 -9.13 3.07 -6.94
N MET A 68 -7.86 2.88 -7.33
CA MET A 68 -6.89 3.99 -7.42
C MET A 68 -7.09 4.87 -8.67
N ALA A 69 -7.69 4.36 -9.76
CA ALA A 69 -7.97 5.19 -10.94
C ALA A 69 -8.95 6.34 -10.66
N GLY A 70 -9.81 6.20 -9.63
CA GLY A 70 -10.69 7.29 -9.18
C GLY A 70 -9.96 8.44 -8.47
N LEU A 71 -8.67 8.29 -8.23
CA LEU A 71 -7.83 9.19 -7.42
C LEU A 71 -6.80 9.96 -8.26
N ASP A 72 -6.96 9.97 -9.58
CA ASP A 72 -6.11 10.75 -10.48
C ASP A 72 -6.04 12.23 -10.07
N GLY A 73 -4.81 12.72 -9.85
CA GLY A 73 -4.52 14.11 -9.50
C GLY A 73 -4.50 14.43 -8.00
N TRP A 74 -4.68 13.43 -7.13
CA TRP A 74 -4.48 13.59 -5.68
C TRP A 74 -3.05 13.25 -5.28
N GLU A 75 -2.50 14.00 -4.31
CA GLU A 75 -1.21 13.69 -3.69
C GLU A 75 -1.42 12.97 -2.35
N TYR A 76 -0.55 12.01 -2.05
CA TYR A 76 -0.60 11.21 -0.82
C TYR A 76 0.68 11.36 0.03
N PRO A 77 0.98 12.55 0.58
CA PRO A 77 2.15 12.74 1.42
C PRO A 77 2.04 11.92 2.70
N TYR A 78 2.98 11.01 2.90
CA TYR A 78 3.17 10.32 4.17
C TYR A 78 3.68 11.30 5.24
N GLU A 79 2.99 11.37 6.37
CA GLU A 79 3.36 12.20 7.51
C GLU A 79 4.20 11.44 8.52
N GLU A 80 3.89 10.17 8.74
CA GLU A 80 4.56 9.34 9.73
C GLU A 80 4.56 7.86 9.34
N ILE A 81 5.63 7.15 9.72
CA ILE A 81 5.76 5.71 9.58
C ILE A 81 6.10 5.13 10.95
N VAL A 82 5.28 4.20 11.43
CA VAL A 82 5.52 3.43 12.65
C VAL A 82 5.85 2.00 12.28
N ILE A 83 6.97 1.49 12.78
CA ILE A 83 7.42 0.12 12.57
C ILE A 83 7.46 -0.60 13.93
N ASP A 84 6.81 -1.76 14.00
CA ASP A 84 6.84 -2.71 15.12
C ASP A 84 7.50 -4.01 14.63
N GLU A 85 8.81 -4.12 14.81
CA GLU A 85 9.63 -5.22 14.32
C GLU A 85 9.40 -6.54 15.06
N ALA A 86 8.87 -6.48 16.29
CA ALA A 86 8.49 -7.66 17.05
C ALA A 86 7.26 -8.36 16.42
N LYS A 87 6.35 -7.58 15.82
CA LYS A 87 5.16 -8.11 15.13
C LYS A 87 5.33 -8.23 13.63
N GLY A 88 6.32 -7.56 13.04
CA GLY A 88 6.50 -7.47 11.59
C GLY A 88 5.46 -6.56 10.94
N MET A 89 5.15 -5.45 11.60
CA MET A 89 4.07 -4.53 11.22
C MET A 89 4.62 -3.15 10.90
N VAL A 90 4.08 -2.55 9.84
CA VAL A 90 4.32 -1.16 9.46
C VAL A 90 2.98 -0.46 9.34
N ILE A 91 2.89 0.74 9.91
CA ILE A 91 1.72 1.62 9.80
C ILE A 91 2.19 2.93 9.21
N GLY A 92 1.61 3.32 8.08
CA GLY A 92 1.79 4.65 7.51
C GLY A 92 0.61 5.55 7.83
N PHE A 93 0.89 6.83 8.06
CA PHE A 93 -0.10 7.90 8.12
C PHE A 93 0.13 8.83 6.95
N TRP A 94 -0.91 9.17 6.23
CA TRP A 94 -0.84 10.08 5.08
C TRP A 94 -2.09 10.94 5.02
N ARG A 95 -2.00 12.05 4.29
CA ARG A 95 -3.14 12.89 3.94
C ARG A 95 -3.46 12.76 2.46
N GLN A 96 -4.72 12.96 2.13
CA GLN A 96 -5.17 13.17 0.76
C GLN A 96 -5.39 14.69 0.62
N ILE A 97 -4.63 15.32 -0.29
CA ILE A 97 -4.66 16.79 -0.50
C ILE A 97 -4.93 17.16 -1.95
#